data_AF-D2CFI0-F1
#
_entry.id   AF-D2CFI0-F1
#
_cell.length_a   1.000
_cell.length_b   1.000
_cell.length_c   1.000
_cell.angle_alpha   90.00
_cell.angle_beta   90.00
_cell.angle_gamma   90.00
#
_symmetry.space_group_name_H-M   'P 1'
#
loop_
_entity.id
_entity.type
_entity.pdbx_description
1 polymer ?
#
loop_
_entity_poly.entity_id
_entity_poly.type
_entity_poly.pdbx_seq_one_letter_code
_entity_poly.pdbx_strand_id
1 'polypeptide(L)' 'YNYWSNSCALGQECGHYTQIVWRQTTRIGCARVTCFGGRGVFMTCNYNPPGNYIGERPY' A
#
# COMPACT_ATOMS: atom_id res chain seq x y z
N TYR A 1 4.52 9.94 4.16
CA TYR A 1 4.05 10.68 2.97
C TYR A 1 3.84 12.14 3.35
N ASN A 2 4.34 13.09 2.57
CA ASN A 2 4.10 14.51 2.76
C ASN A 2 3.07 14.99 1.73
N TYR A 3 1.95 15.52 2.22
CA TYR A 3 0.85 15.97 1.37
C TYR A 3 1.23 17.12 0.45
N TRP A 4 1.96 18.10 0.98
CA TRP A 4 2.30 19.33 0.25
C TRP A 4 3.22 19.04 -0.94
N SER A 5 4.21 18.18 -0.75
CA SER A 5 5.19 17.81 -1.77
C SER A 5 4.80 16.59 -2.61
N ASN A 6 3.67 15.93 -2.32
CA ASN A 6 3.24 14.66 -2.94
C ASN A 6 4.37 13.61 -3.00
N SER A 7 5.14 13.46 -1.92
CA SER A 7 6.32 12.60 -1.92
C SER A 7 6.51 11.87 -0.58
N CYS A 8 7.25 10.75 -0.63
CA CYS A 8 7.73 10.12 0.59
C CYS A 8 8.83 10.98 1.23
N ALA A 9 8.98 10.87 2.55
CA ALA A 9 10.11 11.48 3.23
C ALA A 9 11.42 10.85 2.71
N LEU A 10 12.51 11.62 2.70
CA LEU A 10 13.79 11.16 2.17
C LEU A 10 14.24 9.87 2.85
N GLY A 11 14.54 8.84 2.05
CA GLY A 11 14.96 7.52 2.54
C GLY A 11 13.86 6.68 3.21
N GLN A 12 12.59 7.10 3.10
CA GLN A 12 11.45 6.38 3.69
C GLN A 12 10.56 5.76 2.60
N GLU A 13 9.91 4.65 2.95
CA GLU A 13 8.87 4.01 2.13
C GLU A 13 7.49 4.54 2.55
N CYS A 14 6.62 4.84 1.57
CA CYS A 14 5.25 5.26 1.86
C CYS A 14 4.22 4.74 0.86
N GLY A 15 4.62 3.90 -0.09
CA GLY A 15 3.76 3.30 -1.10
C GLY A 15 2.68 2.40 -0.50
N HIS A 16 2.99 1.68 0.58
CA HIS A 16 1.99 0.91 1.32
C HIS A 16 0.90 1.82 1.91
N TYR A 17 1.29 2.93 2.54
CA TYR A 17 0.33 3.91 3.06
C TYR A 17 -0.52 4.52 1.95
N THR A 18 0.12 5.01 0.87
CA THR A 18 -0.61 5.67 -0.22
C THR A 18 -1.56 4.72 -0.94
N GLN A 19 -1.25 3.42 -1.03
CA GLN A 19 -2.18 2.43 -1.56
C GLN A 19 -3.39 2.20 -0.64
N ILE A 20 -3.19 2.17 0.67
CA ILE A 20 -4.29 1.98 1.63
C ILE A 20 -5.27 3.14 1.60
N VAL A 21 -4.76 4.37 1.47
CA VAL A 21 -5.60 5.58 1.44
C VAL A 21 -6.02 6.01 0.03
N TRP A 22 -5.78 5.19 -1.00
CA TRP A 22 -6.04 5.55 -2.40
C TRP A 22 -7.55 5.69 -2.67
N ARG A 23 -8.01 6.90 -2.96
CA ARG A 23 -9.43 7.26 -3.10
C ARG A 23 -10.17 6.49 -4.18
N GLN A 24 -9.51 6.20 -5.30
CA GLN A 24 -10.14 5.46 -6.40
C GLN A 24 -10.21 3.96 -6.11
N THR A 25 -9.48 3.43 -5.12
CA THR A 25 -9.59 2.04 -4.74
C THR A 25 -10.90 1.83 -3.98
N THR A 26 -11.76 0.96 -4.52
CA THR A 26 -13.10 0.70 -3.95
C THR A 26 -13.25 -0.73 -3.44
N ARG A 27 -12.30 -1.62 -3.76
CA ARG A 27 -12.32 -3.02 -3.38
C ARG A 27 -10.95 -3.43 -2.87
N ILE A 28 -10.96 -4.24 -1.82
CA ILE A 28 -9.76 -4.84 -1.23
C ILE A 28 -10.02 -6.32 -0.96
N GLY A 29 -9.02 -7.15 -1.20
CA GLY A 29 -9.01 -8.57 -0.82
C GLY A 29 -7.68 -8.94 -0.22
N CYS A 30 -7.68 -9.53 0.98
CA CYS A 30 -6.47 -9.88 1.71
C CYS A 30 -6.40 -11.37 2.04
N ALA A 31 -5.19 -11.89 2.13
CA ALA A 31 -4.91 -13.26 2.55
C ALA A 31 -3.71 -13.29 3.50
N ARG A 32 -3.70 -14.25 4.44
CA ARG A 32 -2.55 -14.54 5.30
C ARG A 32 -2.22 -16.02 5.26
N VAL A 33 -0.94 -16.35 5.34
CA VAL A 33 -0.44 -17.72 5.48
C VAL A 33 0.62 -17.78 6.58
N THR A 34 0.59 -18.82 7.41
CA THR A 34 1.67 -19.09 8.37
C THR A 34 2.71 -19.95 7.68
N CYS A 35 3.94 -19.46 7.58
CA CYS A 35 5.00 -20.14 6.86
C CYS A 35 5.55 -21.32 7.67
N PHE A 36 5.85 -22.43 6.98
CA PHE A 36 6.40 -23.63 7.62
C PHE A 36 7.74 -23.34 8.31
N GLY A 37 8.02 -24.09 9.39
CA GLY A 37 9.30 -24.01 10.10
C GLY A 37 9.51 -22.72 10.89
N GLY A 38 8.43 -22.07 11.36
CA GLY A 38 8.52 -20.87 12.21
C GLY A 38 8.96 -19.61 11.47
N ARG A 39 8.87 -19.58 10.14
CA ARG A 39 9.29 -18.44 9.29
C ARG A 39 8.32 -17.24 9.31
N GLY A 40 7.50 -17.14 10.34
CA GLY A 40 6.53 -16.06 10.52
C GLY A 40 5.26 -16.20 9.67
N VAL A 41 4.58 -15.08 9.48
CA VAL A 41 3.31 -14.96 8.75
C VAL A 41 3.55 -14.10 7.51
N PHE A 42 3.16 -14.60 6.35
CA PHE A 42 3.11 -13.82 5.12
C PHE A 42 1.68 -13.32 4.91
N MET A 43 1.53 -12.03 4.63
CA MET A 43 0.25 -11.38 4.39
C MET A 43 0.32 -10.57 3.10
N THR A 44 -0.76 -10.61 2.33
CA THR A 44 -0.89 -9.83 1.09
C THR A 44 -2.30 -9.27 0.97
N CYS A 45 -2.42 -8.11 0.32
CA CYS A 45 -3.69 -7.48 0.00
C CYS A 45 -3.64 -6.97 -1.46
N ASN A 46 -4.70 -7.24 -2.20
CA ASN A 46 -4.93 -6.72 -3.54
C ASN A 46 -5.97 -5.59 -3.49
N TYR A 47 -5.73 -4.55 -4.27
CA TYR A 47 -6.51 -3.30 -4.29
C TYR A 47 -7.05 -3.09 -5.71
N ASN A 48 -8.35 -2.79 -5.84
CA ASN A 48 -8.99 -2.58 -7.13
C ASN A 48 -10.00 -1.41 -7.12
N PRO A 49 -9.94 -0.48 -8.08
CA PRO A 49 -8.81 -0.18 -8.98
C PRO A 49 -7.48 -0.01 -8.22
N PRO A 50 -6.33 -0.31 -8.85
CA PRO A 50 -5.02 -0.14 -8.23
C PRO A 50 -4.73 1.34 -7.97
N GLY A 51 -3.88 1.62 -7.00
CA GLY A 51 -3.42 2.96 -6.67
C GLY A 51 -1.96 3.20 -7.05
N ASN A 52 -1.37 4.22 -6.42
CA ASN A 52 0.05 4.59 -6.58
C ASN A 52 0.46 4.95 -8.01
N TYR A 53 -0.44 5.59 -8.76
CA TYR A 53 -0.07 6.19 -10.04
C TYR A 53 0.93 7.33 -9.84
N ILE A 54 2.04 7.30 -10.59
CA ILE A 54 3.11 8.29 -10.48
C ILE A 54 2.57 9.68 -10.82
N GLY A 55 2.79 10.63 -9.91
CA GLY A 55 2.33 12.02 -10.06
C GLY A 55 0.91 12.28 -9.54
N GLU A 56 0.13 11.24 -9.26
CA GLU A 56 -1.19 11.38 -8.66
C GLU A 56 -1.13 11.45 -7.13
N ARG A 57 -2.17 12.01 -6.53
CA ARG A 57 -2.34 12.05 -5.06
C ARG A 57 -3.28 10.93 -4.64
N PRO A 58 -3.05 10.34 -3.46
CA PRO A 58 -3.88 9.24 -2.98
C PRO A 58 -5.31 9.66 -2.58
N TYR A 59 -5.67 10.95 -2.53
CA TYR A 59 -7.00 11.42 -2.12
C TYR A 59 -7.50 12.65 -2.89
#